data_AF-A0A2G6EQ29-F1
#
_entry.id   AF-A0A2G6EQ29-F1
#
_cell.length_a   1.000
_cell.length_b   1.000
_cell.length_c   1.000
_cell.angle_alpha   90.00
_cell.angle_beta   90.00
_cell.angle_gamma   90.00
#
_symmetry.space_group_name_H-M   'P 1'
#
loop_
_entity.id
_entity.type
_entity.pdbx_description
1 polymer ?
#
loop_
_entity_poly.entity_id
_entity_poly.type
_entity_poly.pdbx_seq_one_letter_code
_entity_poly.pdbx_strand_id
1 'polypeptide(L)' 'MENVGFFNPMAKGQEEKLRMDVERIEHWVGQGAQPSQRVAALLKSYKKAQA' A
#
# COMPACT_ATOMS: atom_id res chain seq x y z
N MET A 1 -12.43 10.81 3.40
CA MET A 1 -11.48 9.71 3.65
C MET A 1 -11.73 8.64 2.61
N GLU A 2 -10.68 8.13 2.00
CA GLU A 2 -10.75 7.13 0.93
C GLU A 2 -9.97 5.89 1.34
N ASN A 3 -10.48 4.71 0.98
CA ASN A 3 -9.77 3.46 1.19
C ASN A 3 -9.00 3.10 -0.09
N VAL A 4 -7.67 3.19 0.00
CA VAL A 4 -6.73 2.97 -1.12
C VAL A 4 -6.02 1.62 -1.04
N GLY A 5 -6.48 0.71 -0.18
CA GLY A 5 -5.89 -0.62 -0.05
C GLY A 5 -5.99 -1.22 1.35
N PHE A 6 -5.40 -2.41 1.52
CA PHE A 6 -5.38 -3.10 2.81
C PHE A 6 -4.08 -3.87 3.00
N PHE A 7 -3.75 -4.11 4.27
CA PHE A 7 -2.64 -4.96 4.68
C PHE A 7 -3.13 -5.97 5.72
N ASN A 8 -3.07 -7.25 5.38
CA ASN A 8 -3.37 -8.36 6.27
C ASN A 8 -2.08 -9.11 6.63
N PRO A 9 -1.44 -8.83 7.78
CA PRO A 9 -0.20 -9.52 8.17
C PRO A 9 -0.39 -11.03 8.40
N MET A 10 -1.62 -11.49 8.63
CA MET A 10 -1.98 -12.85 9.00
C MET A 10 -2.52 -13.69 7.84
N ALA A 11 -2.55 -13.16 6.61
CA ALA A 11 -3.01 -13.88 5.43
C ALA A 11 -2.27 -15.23 5.25
N LYS A 12 -3.01 -16.30 4.95
CA LYS A 12 -2.47 -17.66 4.75
C LYS A 12 -2.92 -18.24 3.42
N GLY A 13 -2.14 -19.19 2.91
CA GLY A 13 -2.47 -19.88 1.67
C GLY A 13 -2.56 -18.93 0.48
N GLN A 14 -3.75 -18.84 -0.12
CA GLN A 14 -4.03 -17.99 -1.30
C GLN A 14 -4.63 -16.62 -0.94
N GLU A 15 -4.74 -16.29 0.35
CA GLU A 15 -5.25 -14.98 0.76
C GLU A 15 -4.28 -13.86 0.40
N GLU A 16 -4.80 -12.76 -0.13
CA GLU A 16 -4.00 -11.60 -0.49
C GLU A 16 -3.52 -10.88 0.78
N LYS A 17 -2.20 -10.80 0.95
CA LYS A 17 -1.56 -10.21 2.15
C LYS A 17 -1.55 -8.69 2.12
N LEU A 18 -1.47 -8.11 0.94
CA LEU A 18 -1.29 -6.68 0.73
C LEU A 18 -1.86 -6.30 -0.62
N ARG A 19 -2.75 -5.32 -0.65
CA ARG A 19 -3.21 -4.66 -1.86
C ARG A 19 -3.11 -3.18 -1.67
N MET A 20 -2.49 -2.50 -2.63
CA MET A 20 -2.34 -1.05 -2.59
C MET A 20 -2.67 -0.49 -3.96
N ASP A 21 -3.56 0.49 -4.01
CA ASP A 21 -3.76 1.31 -5.19
C ASP A 21 -2.66 2.38 -5.23
N VAL A 22 -1.59 2.05 -5.95
CA VAL A 22 -0.38 2.89 -6.02
C VAL A 22 -0.71 4.26 -6.62
N GLU A 23 -1.54 4.31 -7.66
CA GLU A 23 -1.89 5.56 -8.35
C GLU A 23 -2.65 6.51 -7.41
N ARG A 24 -3.61 5.98 -6.64
CA ARG A 24 -4.35 6.79 -5.66
C ARG A 24 -3.46 7.22 -4.49
N ILE A 25 -2.57 6.36 -4.02
CA ILE A 25 -1.61 6.72 -2.97
C ILE A 25 -0.70 7.86 -3.44
N GLU A 26 -0.14 7.76 -4.65
CA GLU A 26 0.74 8.79 -5.21
C GLU A 26 0.01 10.11 -5.43
N HIS A 27 -1.26 10.07 -5.86
CA HIS A 27 -2.11 11.24 -5.96
C HIS A 27 -2.26 11.97 -4.61
N TRP A 28 -2.60 11.25 -3.55
CA TRP A 28 -2.75 11.85 -2.22
C TRP A 28 -1.42 12.36 -1.66
N VAL A 29 -0.32 11.63 -1.89
CA VAL A 29 1.04 12.10 -1.52
C VAL A 29 1.38 13.39 -2.26
N GLY A 30 1.04 13.50 -3.55
CA GLY A 30 1.19 14.73 -4.34
C GLY A 30 0.35 15.91 -3.81
N GLN A 31 -0.78 15.63 -3.16
CA GLN A 31 -1.58 16.64 -2.44
C GLN A 31 -1.06 16.98 -1.04
N GLY A 32 0.06 16.38 -0.60
CA GLY A 32 0.68 16.63 0.69
C GLY A 32 0.36 15.61 1.79
N ALA A 33 -0.33 14.50 1.46
CA ALA A 33 -0.52 13.41 2.41
C ALA A 33 0.83 12.76 2.77
N GLN A 34 1.08 12.56 4.06
CA GLN A 34 2.29 11.90 4.53
C GLN A 34 1.99 10.45 4.95
N PRO A 35 2.54 9.44 4.26
CA PRO A 35 2.39 8.06 4.68
C PRO A 35 3.20 7.82 5.97
N SER A 36 2.69 6.96 6.84
CA SER A 36 3.46 6.50 7.99
C SER A 36 4.66 5.65 7.54
N GLN A 37 5.70 5.54 8.38
CA GLN A 37 6.90 4.76 8.06
C GLN A 37 6.58 3.32 7.61
N ARG A 38 5.59 2.69 8.26
CA ARG A 38 5.16 1.33 7.91
C ARG A 38 4.53 1.28 6.52
N VAL A 39 3.66 2.24 6.18
CA VAL A 39 3.01 2.32 4.87
C VAL A 39 4.04 2.59 3.77
N ALA A 40 5.03 3.46 4.02
CA ALA A 40 6.12 3.71 3.08
C ALA A 40 6.95 2.45 2.79
N ALA A 41 7.28 1.66 3.83
CA ALA A 41 7.99 0.40 3.68
C ALA A 41 7.16 -0.65 2.90
N LEU A 42 5.86 -0.72 3.15
CA LEU A 42 4.93 -1.59 2.41
C LEU A 42 4.82 -1.18 0.95
N LEU A 43 4.66 0.13 0.67
CA LEU A 43 4.58 0.66 -0.69
C LEU A 43 5.85 0.34 -1.50
N LYS A 44 7.04 0.51 -0.90
CA LYS A 44 8.31 0.15 -1.54
C LYS A 44 8.40 -1.34 -1.85
N SER A 45 7.98 -2.19 -0.90
CA SER A 45 7.98 -3.64 -1.07
C SER A 45 6.97 -4.08 -2.14
N TYR A 46 5.80 -3.45 -2.17
CA TYR A 46 4.72 -3.73 -3.12
C TYR A 46 5.12 -3.37 -4.55
N LYS A 47 5.68 -2.17 -4.76
CA LYS A 47 6.22 -1.75 -6.07
C LYS A 47 7.30 -2.70 -6.60
N LYS A 48 8.15 -3.23 -5.71
CA LYS A 48 9.19 -4.21 -6.10
C LYS A 48 8.59 -5.57 -6.49
N ALA A 49 7.50 -5.99 -5.86
CA ALA A 49 6.88 -7.29 -6.12
C ALA A 49 6.03 -7.30 -7.42
N GLN A 50 5.64 -6.13 -7.92
CA GLN A 50 4.91 -5.97 -9.19
C GLN A 50 5.80 -5.82 -10.43
N ALA A 51 7.11 -5.63 -10.25
CA ALA A 51 8.10 -5.54 -11.32
C ALA A 51 8.66 -6.93 -11.67
#